data_AF-A0A1X7IEJ2-F1
#
_entry.id   AF-A0A1X7IEJ2-F1
#
_cell.length_a   1.000
_cell.length_b   1.000
_cell.length_c   1.000
_cell.angle_alpha   90.00
_cell.angle_beta   90.00
_cell.angle_gamma   90.00
#
_symmetry.space_group_name_H-M   'P 1'
#
loop_
_entity.id
_entity.type
_entity.pdbx_description
1 polymer ?
#
loop_
_entity_poly.entity_id
_entity_poly.type
_entity_poly.pdbx_seq_one_letter_code
_entity_poly.pdbx_strand_id
1 'polypeptide(L)'
;MSRIDENRKSVRFSSQTDSKLTLLASKLARTKRDLIVQMIDYFYKSKKDPIDLNDELLKKELSSGVSRILAFIRKQESDLLVPIFQMNDEASNLLKVDVSLSNKILENQSRLGTLLLEQKKGLLAQGIVLESLVKGLSSNQQLKIRFREILEYYIAEREMLGWPASTQKKEELAKKVRLALEKL
;
A
#
# COMPACT_ATOMS: atom_id res chain seq x y z
N MET A 1 15.95 2.63 98.39
CA MET A 1 14.64 3.04 97.84
C MET A 1 14.18 1.98 96.87
N SER A 2 13.08 1.27 97.18
CA SER A 2 12.48 0.27 96.29
C SER A 2 11.96 0.98 95.04
N ARG A 3 12.45 0.60 93.84
CA ARG A 3 11.88 1.05 92.56
C ARG A 3 10.46 0.51 92.49
N ILE A 4 9.48 1.39 92.71
CA ILE A 4 8.08 1.07 92.48
C ILE A 4 7.92 0.82 90.98
N ASP A 5 7.70 -0.43 90.61
CA ASP A 5 7.32 -0.79 89.24
C ASP A 5 5.98 -0.08 88.93
N GLU A 6 6.00 0.74 87.89
CA GLU A 6 4.87 1.55 87.42
C GLU A 6 3.75 0.65 86.86
N ASN A 7 4.09 -0.57 86.43
CA ASN A 7 3.19 -1.50 85.76
C ASN A 7 2.63 -2.57 86.69
N ARG A 8 1.76 -2.17 87.63
CA ARG A 8 1.19 -3.07 88.65
C ARG A 8 -0.06 -3.84 88.23
N LYS A 9 -0.59 -3.60 87.02
CA LYS A 9 -1.86 -4.19 86.55
C LYS A 9 -1.60 -5.49 85.78
N SER A 10 -2.43 -6.49 86.03
CA SER A 10 -2.40 -7.77 85.29
C SER A 10 -3.72 -7.97 84.54
N VAL A 11 -3.63 -8.51 83.33
CA VAL A 11 -4.77 -8.88 82.49
C VAL A 11 -4.77 -10.39 82.34
N ARG A 12 -5.91 -11.04 82.61
CA ARG A 12 -6.08 -12.48 82.43
C ARG A 12 -6.64 -12.78 81.05
N PHE A 13 -6.12 -13.79 80.38
CA PHE A 13 -6.56 -14.25 79.07
C PHE A 13 -6.30 -15.75 78.93
N SER A 14 -6.90 -16.39 77.93
CA SER A 14 -6.74 -17.84 77.70
C SER A 14 -5.33 -18.20 77.22
N SER A 15 -4.95 -19.47 77.39
CA SER A 15 -3.67 -20.01 76.87
C SER A 15 -3.53 -19.86 75.35
N GLN A 16 -4.64 -19.93 74.61
CA GLN A 16 -4.67 -19.72 73.17
C GLN A 16 -4.32 -18.26 72.82
N THR A 17 -4.85 -17.30 73.56
CA THR A 17 -4.52 -15.88 73.39
C THR A 17 -3.07 -15.61 73.77
N ASP A 18 -2.54 -16.26 74.80
CA ASP A 18 -1.11 -16.15 75.16
C ASP A 18 -0.19 -16.62 74.04
N SER A 19 -0.53 -17.73 73.38
CA SER A 19 0.23 -18.26 72.26
C SER A 19 0.26 -17.28 71.08
N LYS A 20 -0.90 -16.69 70.74
CA LYS A 20 -1.00 -15.65 69.70
C LYS A 20 -0.21 -14.39 70.07
N LEU A 21 -0.32 -13.94 71.30
CA LEU A 21 0.39 -12.77 71.82
C LEU A 21 1.90 -12.98 71.78
N THR A 22 2.37 -14.19 72.14
CA THR A 22 3.79 -14.56 72.09
C THR A 22 4.33 -14.50 70.66
N LEU A 23 3.59 -15.06 69.70
CA LEU A 23 3.97 -15.06 68.28
C LEU A 23 3.99 -13.64 67.70
N LEU A 24 3.02 -12.80 68.04
CA LEU A 24 2.98 -11.41 67.59
C LEU A 24 4.12 -10.58 68.19
N ALA A 25 4.37 -10.75 69.49
CA ALA A 25 5.45 -10.09 70.19
C ALA A 25 6.82 -10.47 69.60
N SER A 26 7.04 -11.76 69.32
CA SER A 26 8.29 -12.22 68.69
C SER A 26 8.45 -11.71 67.25
N LYS A 27 7.39 -11.76 66.43
CA LYS A 27 7.41 -11.25 65.05
C LYS A 27 7.74 -9.75 64.98
N LEU A 28 7.31 -8.97 65.96
CA LEU A 28 7.51 -7.53 66.03
C LEU A 28 8.73 -7.14 66.88
N ALA A 29 9.52 -8.12 67.36
CA ALA A 29 10.68 -7.93 68.22
C ALA A 29 10.41 -7.05 69.46
N ARG A 30 9.27 -7.28 70.13
CA ARG A 30 8.81 -6.52 71.30
C ARG A 30 8.48 -7.46 72.45
N THR A 31 8.49 -6.95 73.69
CA THR A 31 7.96 -7.73 74.81
C THR A 31 6.42 -7.76 74.74
N LYS A 32 5.80 -8.79 75.33
CA LYS A 32 4.33 -8.88 75.43
C LYS A 32 3.72 -7.63 76.08
N ARG A 33 4.44 -7.02 77.04
CA ARG A 33 4.00 -5.82 77.76
C ARG A 33 4.01 -4.59 76.85
N ASP A 34 5.13 -4.35 76.17
CA ASP A 34 5.27 -3.20 75.27
C ASP A 34 4.26 -3.26 74.13
N LEU A 35 4.01 -4.46 73.61
CA LEU A 35 3.02 -4.68 72.56
C LEU A 35 1.61 -4.29 73.03
N ILE A 36 1.21 -4.68 74.25
CA ILE A 36 -0.12 -4.35 74.80
C ILE A 36 -0.27 -2.85 75.00
N VAL A 37 0.73 -2.18 75.58
CA VAL A 37 0.69 -0.71 75.79
C VAL A 37 0.52 0.01 74.46
N GLN A 38 1.33 -0.35 73.46
CA GLN A 38 1.25 0.26 72.13
C GLN A 38 -0.06 -0.06 71.41
N MET A 39 -0.63 -1.25 71.62
CA MET A 39 -1.93 -1.64 71.08
C MET A 39 -3.05 -0.79 71.68
N ILE A 40 -3.03 -0.55 72.99
CA ILE A 40 -3.99 0.33 73.67
C ILE A 40 -3.86 1.76 73.13
N ASP A 41 -2.63 2.29 73.04
CA ASP A 41 -2.39 3.62 72.48
C ASP A 41 -2.85 3.73 71.03
N TYR A 42 -2.63 2.69 70.23
CA TYR A 42 -3.04 2.62 68.83
C TYR A 42 -4.56 2.69 68.70
N PHE A 43 -5.31 1.88 69.44
CA PHE A 43 -6.78 1.91 69.40
C PHE A 43 -7.33 3.22 69.97
N TYR A 44 -6.73 3.73 71.05
CA TYR A 44 -7.14 5.00 71.65
C TYR A 44 -6.93 6.20 70.69
N LYS A 45 -5.83 6.23 69.94
CA LYS A 45 -5.53 7.29 68.96
C LYS A 45 -6.31 7.14 67.66
N SER A 46 -6.39 5.91 67.12
CA SER A 46 -7.08 5.65 65.85
C SER A 46 -8.60 5.65 65.97
N LYS A 47 -9.15 5.59 67.20
CA LYS A 47 -10.59 5.49 67.49
C LYS A 47 -11.28 4.30 66.79
N LYS A 48 -10.49 3.31 66.36
CA LYS A 48 -10.99 2.08 65.71
C LYS A 48 -11.46 1.10 66.77
N ASP A 49 -12.58 0.45 66.50
CA ASP A 49 -13.06 -0.66 67.31
C ASP A 49 -12.23 -1.92 66.98
N PRO A 50 -11.53 -2.54 67.94
CA PRO A 50 -10.81 -3.80 67.71
C PRO A 50 -11.71 -4.97 67.28
N ILE A 51 -13.02 -4.86 67.42
CA ILE A 51 -14.01 -5.86 66.99
C ILE A 51 -14.37 -5.67 65.51
N ASP A 52 -14.24 -4.46 64.96
CA ASP A 52 -14.61 -4.13 63.57
C ASP A 52 -13.49 -4.46 62.58
N LEU A 53 -13.27 -5.76 62.38
CA LEU A 53 -12.32 -6.30 61.38
C LEU A 53 -12.83 -6.16 59.93
N ASN A 54 -14.11 -5.83 59.75
CA ASN A 54 -14.77 -5.87 58.46
C ASN A 54 -14.31 -4.72 57.54
N ASP A 55 -14.09 -3.55 58.12
CA ASP A 55 -13.66 -2.35 57.40
C ASP A 55 -12.26 -2.46 56.76
N GLU A 56 -11.31 -3.07 57.45
CA GLU A 56 -9.95 -3.27 56.93
C GLU A 56 -9.92 -4.37 55.85
N LEU A 57 -10.70 -5.43 56.02
CA LEU A 57 -10.83 -6.50 55.02
C LEU A 57 -11.53 -5.98 53.76
N LEU A 58 -12.59 -5.18 53.92
CA LEU A 58 -13.29 -4.54 52.81
C LEU A 58 -12.37 -3.59 52.02
N LYS A 59 -11.59 -2.74 52.70
CA LYS A 59 -10.62 -1.84 52.06
C LYS A 59 -9.56 -2.61 51.28
N LYS A 60 -9.05 -3.72 51.85
CA LYS A 60 -8.07 -4.57 51.19
C LYS A 60 -8.66 -5.23 49.93
N GLU A 61 -9.87 -5.76 50.00
CA GLU A 61 -10.55 -6.36 48.84
C GLU A 61 -10.86 -5.33 47.76
N LEU A 62 -11.31 -4.12 48.13
CA LEU A 62 -11.50 -3.01 47.20
C LEU A 62 -10.20 -2.63 46.49
N SER A 63 -9.11 -2.45 47.24
CA SER A 63 -7.80 -2.13 46.68
C SER A 63 -7.27 -3.24 45.76
N SER A 64 -7.47 -4.50 46.14
CA SER A 64 -7.13 -5.68 45.34
C SER A 64 -7.96 -5.72 44.04
N GLY A 65 -9.26 -5.46 44.13
CA GLY A 65 -10.18 -5.39 42.99
C GLY A 65 -9.79 -4.29 42.01
N VAL A 66 -9.54 -3.07 42.49
CA VAL A 66 -9.06 -1.94 41.67
C VAL A 66 -7.74 -2.29 40.99
N SER A 67 -6.80 -2.90 41.71
CA SER A 67 -5.52 -3.32 41.14
C SER A 67 -5.69 -4.35 40.01
N ARG A 68 -6.63 -5.28 40.17
CA ARG A 68 -6.93 -6.31 39.16
C ARG A 68 -7.56 -5.69 37.90
N ILE A 69 -8.48 -4.73 38.07
CA ILE A 69 -9.09 -3.99 36.96
C ILE A 69 -8.03 -3.20 36.20
N LEU A 70 -7.14 -2.47 36.90
CA LEU A 70 -6.06 -1.72 36.26
C LEU A 70 -5.09 -2.62 35.50
N ALA A 71 -4.74 -3.77 36.07
CA ALA A 71 -3.89 -4.75 35.38
C ALA A 71 -4.56 -5.29 34.12
N PHE A 72 -5.87 -5.56 34.16
CA PHE A 72 -6.64 -5.99 33.01
C PHE A 72 -6.68 -4.92 31.91
N ILE A 73 -6.95 -3.66 32.25
CA ILE A 73 -6.97 -2.55 31.30
C ILE A 73 -5.59 -2.39 30.63
N ARG A 74 -4.51 -2.40 31.42
CA ARG A 74 -3.14 -2.33 30.87
C ARG A 74 -2.83 -3.49 29.93
N LYS A 75 -3.33 -4.68 30.26
CA LYS A 75 -3.17 -5.85 29.40
C LYS A 75 -3.96 -5.70 28.10
N GLN A 76 -5.21 -5.22 28.16
CA GLN A 76 -5.98 -4.92 26.95
C GLN A 76 -5.33 -3.85 26.07
N GLU A 77 -4.77 -2.81 26.70
CA GLU A 77 -4.05 -1.76 25.99
C GLU A 77 -2.84 -2.32 25.23
N SER A 78 -2.02 -3.12 25.92
CA SER A 78 -0.83 -3.76 25.34
C SER A 78 -1.18 -4.80 24.27
N ASP A 79 -2.17 -5.66 24.53
CA ASP A 79 -2.45 -6.82 23.69
C ASP A 79 -3.35 -6.48 22.49
N LEU A 80 -4.16 -5.42 22.58
CA LEU A 80 -5.15 -5.07 21.56
C LEU A 80 -4.97 -3.66 21.01
N LEU A 81 -5.01 -2.63 21.88
CA LEU A 81 -5.06 -1.25 21.41
C LEU A 81 -3.77 -0.86 20.69
N VAL A 82 -2.61 -1.13 21.28
CA VAL A 82 -1.32 -0.80 20.67
C VAL A 82 -1.15 -1.47 19.29
N PRO A 83 -1.37 -2.80 19.14
CA PRO A 83 -1.35 -3.44 17.83
C PRO A 83 -2.32 -2.83 16.81
N ILE A 84 -3.55 -2.50 17.22
CA ILE A 84 -4.54 -1.89 16.31
C ILE A 84 -4.05 -0.54 15.78
N PHE A 85 -3.48 0.31 16.64
CA PHE A 85 -2.92 1.59 16.21
C PHE A 85 -1.75 1.40 15.25
N GLN A 86 -0.84 0.46 15.54
CA GLN A 86 0.28 0.15 14.64
C GLN A 86 -0.19 -0.36 13.28
N MET A 87 -1.14 -1.30 13.25
CA MET A 87 -1.72 -1.81 12.02
C MET A 87 -2.41 -0.70 11.21
N ASN A 88 -3.07 0.24 11.89
CA ASN A 88 -3.73 1.36 11.22
C ASN A 88 -2.72 2.35 10.61
N ASP A 89 -1.60 2.60 11.29
CA ASP A 89 -0.51 3.42 10.75
C ASP A 89 0.15 2.74 9.53
N GLU A 90 0.38 1.43 9.60
CA GLU A 90 0.87 0.64 8.47
C GLU A 90 -0.10 0.67 7.28
N ALA A 91 -1.40 0.46 7.52
CA ALA A 91 -2.43 0.53 6.50
C ALA A 91 -2.51 1.92 5.86
N SER A 92 -2.42 2.99 6.66
CA SER A 92 -2.38 4.37 6.17
C SER A 92 -1.17 4.62 5.26
N ASN A 93 0.00 4.09 5.63
CA ASN A 93 1.20 4.20 4.80
C ASN A 93 1.08 3.41 3.49
N LEU A 94 0.53 2.19 3.54
CA LEU A 94 0.25 1.41 2.34
C LEU A 94 -0.72 2.13 1.40
N LEU A 95 -1.79 2.72 1.93
CA LEU A 95 -2.74 3.51 1.14
C LEU A 95 -2.07 4.72 0.46
N LYS A 96 -1.14 5.41 1.13
CA LYS A 96 -0.39 6.51 0.49
C LYS A 96 0.46 6.03 -0.68
N VAL A 97 1.11 4.88 -0.52
CA VAL A 97 1.88 4.26 -1.61
C VAL A 97 0.97 3.86 -2.76
N ASP A 98 -0.16 3.22 -2.46
CA ASP A 98 -1.13 2.78 -3.47
C ASP A 98 -1.72 3.95 -4.27
N VAL A 99 -2.08 5.05 -3.60
CA VAL A 99 -2.53 6.28 -4.26
C VAL A 99 -1.42 6.87 -5.15
N SER A 100 -0.17 6.89 -4.68
CA SER A 100 0.97 7.37 -5.48
C SER A 100 1.19 6.51 -6.73
N LEU A 101 1.13 5.19 -6.60
CA LEU A 101 1.27 4.26 -7.72
C LEU A 101 0.11 4.39 -8.70
N SER A 102 -1.12 4.46 -8.21
CA SER A 102 -2.32 4.64 -9.02
C SER A 102 -2.26 5.93 -9.86
N ASN A 103 -1.81 7.03 -9.26
CA ASN A 103 -1.61 8.29 -9.99
C ASN A 103 -0.55 8.16 -11.10
N LYS A 104 0.58 7.49 -10.82
CA LYS A 104 1.62 7.23 -11.83
C LYS A 104 1.10 6.33 -12.96
N ILE A 105 0.28 5.34 -12.65
CA ILE A 105 -0.35 4.47 -13.65
C ILE A 105 -1.27 5.30 -14.54
N LEU A 106 -2.11 6.15 -13.96
CA LEU A 106 -3.05 6.99 -14.70
C LEU A 106 -2.32 7.99 -15.62
N GLU A 107 -1.24 8.61 -15.14
CA GLU A 107 -0.40 9.51 -15.94
C GLU A 107 0.25 8.76 -17.12
N ASN A 108 0.82 7.59 -16.86
CA ASN A 108 1.44 6.77 -17.89
C ASN A 108 0.42 6.29 -18.93
N GLN A 109 -0.78 5.89 -18.51
CA GLN A 109 -1.87 5.51 -19.42
C GLN A 109 -2.28 6.68 -20.32
N SER A 110 -2.40 7.89 -19.75
CA SER A 110 -2.70 9.10 -20.51
C SER A 110 -1.62 9.36 -21.58
N ARG A 111 -0.35 9.29 -21.19
CA ARG A 111 0.79 9.48 -22.10
C ARG A 111 0.87 8.40 -23.18
N LEU A 112 0.56 7.16 -22.83
CA LEU A 112 0.53 6.06 -23.80
C LEU A 112 -0.61 6.23 -24.80
N GLY A 113 -1.77 6.72 -24.35
CA GLY A 113 -2.90 7.08 -25.20
C GLY A 113 -2.53 8.16 -26.23
N THR A 114 -1.83 9.22 -25.83
CA THR A 114 -1.38 10.26 -26.77
C THR A 114 -0.37 9.73 -27.78
N LEU A 115 0.61 8.95 -27.33
CA LEU A 115 1.60 8.32 -28.21
C LEU A 115 0.96 7.39 -29.24
N LEU A 116 -0.03 6.58 -28.84
CA LEU A 116 -0.76 5.71 -29.77
C LEU A 116 -1.55 6.51 -30.81
N LEU A 117 -2.15 7.65 -30.43
CA LEU A 117 -2.84 8.52 -31.37
C LEU A 117 -1.86 9.15 -32.38
N GLU A 118 -0.70 9.59 -31.92
CA GLU A 118 0.36 10.12 -32.81
C GLU A 118 0.90 9.03 -33.74
N GLN A 119 1.16 7.84 -33.23
CA GLN A 119 1.60 6.70 -34.03
C GLN A 119 0.56 6.33 -35.09
N LYS A 120 -0.73 6.29 -34.71
CA LYS A 120 -1.83 6.04 -35.65
C LYS A 120 -1.87 7.08 -36.77
N LYS A 121 -1.70 8.37 -36.46
CA LYS A 121 -1.62 9.44 -37.47
C LYS A 121 -0.42 9.23 -38.41
N GLY A 122 0.75 8.88 -37.86
CA GLY A 122 1.95 8.58 -38.63
C GLY A 122 1.74 7.41 -39.61
N LEU A 123 1.13 6.31 -39.14
CA LEU A 123 0.82 5.15 -39.97
C LEU A 123 -0.16 5.48 -41.10
N LEU A 124 -1.19 6.29 -40.83
CA LEU A 124 -2.12 6.73 -41.87
C LEU A 124 -1.41 7.57 -42.95
N ALA A 125 -0.56 8.51 -42.55
CA ALA A 125 0.22 9.32 -43.48
C ALA A 125 1.17 8.44 -44.34
N GLN A 126 1.83 7.46 -43.73
CA GLN A 126 2.66 6.50 -44.45
C GLN A 126 1.84 5.66 -45.45
N GLY A 127 0.62 5.25 -45.07
CA GLY A 127 -0.30 4.53 -45.97
C GLY A 127 -0.65 5.32 -47.23
N ILE A 128 -0.93 6.62 -47.09
CA ILE A 128 -1.20 7.51 -48.22
C ILE A 128 0.01 7.62 -49.15
N VAL A 129 1.21 7.76 -48.58
CA VAL A 129 2.45 7.83 -49.37
C VAL A 129 2.69 6.51 -50.11
N LEU A 130 2.53 5.36 -49.44
CA LEU A 130 2.64 4.04 -50.06
C LEU A 130 1.64 3.86 -51.21
N GLU A 131 0.39 4.28 -51.03
CA GLU A 131 -0.62 4.17 -52.08
C GLU A 131 -0.25 5.01 -53.32
N SER A 132 0.25 6.23 -53.13
CA SER A 132 0.71 7.07 -54.24
C SER A 132 1.93 6.48 -54.95
N LEU A 133 2.86 5.88 -54.21
CA LEU A 133 4.04 5.22 -54.75
C LEU A 133 3.65 3.98 -55.57
N VAL A 134 2.72 3.17 -55.07
CA VAL A 134 2.18 2.01 -55.81
C VAL A 134 1.49 2.45 -57.10
N LYS A 135 0.66 3.51 -57.07
CA LYS A 135 0.03 4.07 -58.27
C LYS A 135 1.06 4.60 -59.28
N GLY A 136 2.12 5.25 -58.81
CA GLY A 136 3.21 5.73 -59.65
C GLY A 136 3.96 4.58 -60.34
N LEU A 137 4.26 3.50 -59.60
CA LEU A 137 4.91 2.31 -60.15
C LEU A 137 4.05 1.60 -61.19
N SER A 138 2.75 1.42 -60.92
CA SER A 138 1.85 0.76 -61.87
C SER A 138 1.64 1.60 -63.13
N SER A 139 1.53 2.92 -63.01
CA SER A 139 1.50 3.83 -64.17
C SER A 139 2.77 3.75 -65.01
N ASN A 140 3.94 3.75 -64.38
CA ASN A 140 5.23 3.60 -65.08
C ASN A 140 5.33 2.24 -65.80
N GLN A 141 4.83 1.17 -65.17
CA GLN A 141 4.77 -0.15 -65.79
C GLN A 141 3.81 -0.18 -67.00
N GLN A 142 2.65 0.45 -66.91
CA GLN A 142 1.71 0.59 -68.03
C GLN A 142 2.32 1.40 -69.17
N LEU A 143 3.02 2.49 -68.87
CA LEU A 143 3.73 3.32 -69.85
C LEU A 143 4.77 2.49 -70.61
N LYS A 144 5.57 1.68 -69.90
CA LYS A 144 6.56 0.77 -70.50
C LYS A 144 5.91 -0.28 -71.42
N ILE A 145 4.76 -0.83 -71.05
CA ILE A 145 4.02 -1.79 -71.87
C ILE A 145 3.52 -1.12 -73.15
N ARG A 146 2.81 0.01 -73.03
CA ARG A 146 2.28 0.74 -74.20
C ARG A 146 3.37 1.22 -75.15
N PHE A 147 4.48 1.71 -74.62
CA PHE A 147 5.63 2.10 -75.44
C PHE A 147 6.21 0.91 -76.20
N ARG A 148 6.31 -0.26 -75.55
CA ARG A 148 6.75 -1.50 -76.20
C ARG A 148 5.82 -1.90 -77.34
N GLU A 149 4.50 -1.86 -77.12
CA GLU A 149 3.51 -2.19 -78.15
C GLU A 149 3.65 -1.30 -79.39
N ILE A 150 3.84 0.01 -79.19
CA ILE A 150 4.05 0.97 -80.28
C ILE A 150 5.36 0.68 -81.02
N LEU A 151 6.43 0.34 -80.29
CA LEU A 151 7.72 0.02 -80.88
C LEU A 151 7.65 -1.27 -81.71
N GLU A 152 7.03 -2.32 -81.17
CA GLU A 152 6.78 -3.60 -81.87
C GLU A 152 5.96 -3.38 -83.14
N TYR A 153 4.88 -2.59 -83.06
CA TYR A 153 4.07 -2.21 -84.23
C TYR A 153 4.91 -1.48 -85.29
N TYR A 154 5.73 -0.52 -84.87
CA TYR A 154 6.60 0.21 -85.79
C TYR A 154 7.63 -0.71 -86.48
N ILE A 155 8.26 -1.62 -85.73
CA ILE A 155 9.22 -2.59 -86.27
C ILE A 155 8.55 -3.49 -87.29
N ALA A 156 7.40 -4.09 -86.94
CA ALA A 156 6.67 -5.00 -87.83
C ALA A 156 6.24 -4.32 -89.13
N GLU A 157 5.62 -3.14 -89.08
CA GLU A 157 5.21 -2.40 -90.28
C GLU A 157 6.40 -1.94 -91.11
N ARG A 158 7.51 -1.54 -90.46
CA ARG A 158 8.73 -1.17 -91.18
C ARG A 158 9.35 -2.35 -91.92
N GLU A 159 9.35 -3.54 -91.31
CA GLU A 159 9.82 -4.77 -91.96
C GLU A 159 8.91 -5.18 -93.12
N MET A 160 7.58 -5.09 -92.96
CA MET A 160 6.62 -5.36 -94.04
C MET A 160 6.77 -4.42 -95.25
N LEU A 161 7.15 -3.16 -95.02
CA LEU A 161 7.36 -2.18 -96.07
C LEU A 161 8.57 -2.49 -96.98
N GLY A 162 9.61 -3.15 -96.44
CA GLY A 162 10.81 -3.53 -97.20
C GLY A 162 11.67 -2.37 -97.75
N TRP A 163 12.77 -2.70 -98.44
CA TRP A 163 13.73 -1.73 -98.99
C TRP A 163 13.18 -0.76 -100.08
N PRO A 164 12.20 -1.11 -100.94
CA PRO A 164 11.70 -0.19 -101.97
C PRO A 164 10.55 0.72 -101.50
N ALA A 165 10.25 0.80 -100.19
CA ALA A 165 9.14 1.61 -99.70
C ALA A 165 9.30 3.12 -100.02
N SER A 166 8.25 3.71 -100.61
CA SER A 166 8.21 5.12 -100.96
C SER A 166 8.33 6.01 -99.73
N THR A 167 8.97 7.17 -99.88
CA THR A 167 9.16 8.16 -98.81
C THR A 167 7.83 8.55 -98.16
N GLN A 168 6.74 8.63 -98.93
CA GLN A 168 5.40 8.89 -98.41
C GLN A 168 4.92 7.83 -97.40
N LYS A 169 5.10 6.53 -97.68
CA LYS A 169 4.66 5.46 -96.76
C LYS A 169 5.48 5.46 -95.47
N LYS A 170 6.77 5.77 -95.55
CA LYS A 170 7.64 5.93 -94.38
C LYS A 170 7.21 7.12 -93.51
N GLU A 171 6.85 8.24 -94.14
CA GLU A 171 6.35 9.44 -93.47
C GLU A 171 4.98 9.20 -92.79
N GLU A 172 4.08 8.48 -93.45
CA GLU A 172 2.78 8.09 -92.87
C GLU A 172 2.93 7.18 -91.65
N LEU A 173 3.81 6.17 -91.72
CA LEU A 173 4.12 5.31 -90.58
C LEU A 173 4.71 6.13 -89.42
N ALA A 174 5.66 7.03 -89.69
CA ALA A 174 6.23 7.92 -88.69
C ALA A 174 5.16 8.84 -88.06
N LYS A 175 4.22 9.35 -88.86
CA LYS A 175 3.12 10.19 -88.36
C LYS A 175 2.16 9.39 -87.47
N LYS A 176 1.82 8.15 -87.85
CA LYS A 176 0.97 7.25 -87.03
C LYS A 176 1.61 6.93 -85.68
N VAL A 177 2.91 6.62 -85.67
CA VAL A 177 3.64 6.32 -84.42
C VAL A 177 3.77 7.55 -83.53
N ARG A 178 4.05 8.74 -84.09
CA ARG A 178 4.06 10.00 -83.32
C ARG A 178 2.69 10.28 -82.68
N LEU A 179 1.61 10.10 -83.43
CA LEU A 179 0.25 10.22 -82.91
C LEU A 179 -0.07 9.19 -81.81
N ALA A 180 0.50 7.98 -81.88
CA ALA A 180 0.33 6.98 -80.84
C ALA A 180 1.13 7.33 -79.57
N LEU A 181 2.32 7.91 -79.73
CA LEU A 181 3.15 8.43 -78.62
C LEU A 181 2.51 9.65 -77.94
N GLU A 182 1.80 10.51 -78.66
CA GLU A 182 1.06 11.64 -78.08
C GLU A 182 -0.14 11.22 -77.22
N LYS A 183 -0.65 9.98 -77.41
CA LYS A 183 -1.81 9.43 -76.71
C LYS A 183 -1.43 8.55 -75.50
N LEU A 184 -0.14 8.47 -75.20
CA LEU A 184 0.45 7.53 -74.24
C LEU A 184 0.29 8.00 -72.79
#